data_AF-A0A316P908-F1
#
_entry.id   AF-A0A316P908-F1
#
_cell.length_a   1.000
_cell.length_b   1.000
_cell.length_c   1.000
_cell.angle_alpha   90.00
_cell.angle_beta   90.00
_cell.angle_gamma   90.00
#
_symmetry.space_group_name_H-M   'P 1'
#
loop_
_entity.id
_entity.type
_entity.pdbx_description
1 polymer ?
#
loop_
_entity_poly.entity_id
_entity_poly.type
_entity_poly.pdbx_seq_one_letter_code
_entity_poly.pdbx_strand_id
1 'polypeptide(L)'
;MNYLHRRRGIVRQKSKTMSRPKLKMCKRDVEIELASVFKKKIAELTFQRGQKFLKTDPDGDSLFILLKNFEGVGEYSFEGHVKLVTSIDECYTKSSRWQVSGRIRVVENEDHSPRVTFIEPLSCREK
;
A
#
# COMPACT_ATOMS: atom_id res chain seq x y z
N MET A 1 9.71 66.36 -33.12
CA MET A 1 9.10 66.23 -31.78
C MET A 1 9.00 64.73 -31.50
N ASN A 2 10.04 64.07 -30.99
CA ASN A 2 10.57 64.04 -29.62
C ASN A 2 9.62 63.44 -28.56
N TYR A 3 10.15 62.41 -27.88
CA TYR A 3 9.75 61.68 -26.68
C TYR A 3 8.65 60.60 -26.83
N LEU A 4 8.92 59.27 -26.74
CA LEU A 4 9.73 58.41 -25.87
C LEU A 4 9.01 57.97 -24.58
N HIS A 5 8.84 56.64 -24.47
CA HIS A 5 8.54 55.78 -23.32
C HIS A 5 7.22 55.94 -22.53
N ARG A 6 6.43 54.85 -22.52
CA ARG A 6 6.17 54.16 -21.24
C ARG A 6 5.94 52.65 -21.43
N ARG A 7 6.93 51.89 -20.98
CA ARG A 7 6.89 50.43 -20.81
C ARG A 7 5.72 50.06 -19.87
N ARG A 8 4.93 49.07 -20.25
CA ARG A 8 4.24 48.20 -19.27
C ARG A 8 4.50 46.77 -19.67
N GLY A 9 5.46 46.15 -18.98
CA GLY A 9 5.74 44.74 -19.10
C GLY A 9 4.52 43.95 -18.66
N ILE A 10 4.00 43.12 -19.57
CA ILE A 10 3.08 42.06 -19.18
C ILE A 10 3.97 40.94 -18.65
N VAL A 11 3.98 40.84 -17.33
CA VAL A 11 4.61 39.80 -16.55
C VAL A 11 4.11 38.44 -17.04
N ARG A 12 5.06 37.57 -17.39
CA ARG A 12 4.87 36.14 -17.61
C ARG A 12 3.94 35.55 -16.54
N GLN A 13 2.70 35.23 -16.88
CA GLN A 13 2.00 34.16 -16.18
C GLN A 13 2.61 32.84 -16.68
N LYS A 14 3.74 32.46 -16.08
CA LYS A 14 4.09 31.05 -16.00
C LYS A 14 2.88 30.38 -15.39
N SER A 15 2.19 29.56 -16.16
CA SER A 15 1.30 28.55 -15.63
C SER A 15 2.08 27.85 -14.52
N LYS A 16 1.75 28.14 -13.26
CA LYS A 16 2.08 27.27 -12.14
C LYS A 16 1.37 25.98 -12.51
N THR A 17 2.06 25.07 -13.20
CA THR A 17 1.77 23.65 -13.06
C THR A 17 1.70 23.44 -11.57
N MET A 18 0.48 23.26 -11.06
CA MET A 18 0.25 22.97 -9.67
C MET A 18 1.24 21.86 -9.33
N SER A 19 2.19 22.19 -8.44
CA SER A 19 3.09 21.19 -7.90
C SER A 19 2.17 20.10 -7.41
N ARG A 20 2.20 18.96 -8.10
CA ARG A 20 1.57 17.72 -7.63
C ARG A 20 1.89 17.67 -6.14
N PRO A 21 0.90 17.52 -5.24
CA PRO A 21 1.24 17.28 -3.85
C PRO A 21 2.29 16.18 -3.84
N LYS A 22 3.50 16.53 -3.38
CA LYS A 22 4.57 15.54 -3.20
C LYS A 22 4.07 14.67 -2.08
N LEU A 23 3.41 13.57 -2.45
CA LEU A 23 3.01 12.51 -1.54
C LEU A 23 4.17 12.29 -0.56
N LYS A 24 3.98 12.63 0.72
CA LYS A 24 4.99 12.46 1.76
C LYS A 24 5.07 11.00 2.23
N MET A 25 4.85 10.06 1.32
CA MET A 25 4.93 8.63 1.58
C MET A 25 5.97 8.04 0.65
N CYS A 26 6.91 7.29 1.20
CA CYS A 26 7.86 6.48 0.45
C CYS A 26 7.30 5.07 0.25
N LYS A 27 7.88 4.31 -0.67
CA LYS A 27 7.55 2.88 -0.87
C LYS A 27 7.48 2.11 0.45
N ARG A 28 8.44 2.38 1.35
CA ARG A 28 8.55 1.73 2.65
C ARG A 28 7.36 2.04 3.58
N ASP A 29 6.81 3.25 3.54
CA ASP A 29 5.64 3.62 4.37
C ASP A 29 4.41 2.84 3.92
N VAL A 30 4.25 2.63 2.61
CA VAL A 30 3.17 1.82 2.05
C VAL A 30 3.35 0.34 2.41
N GLU A 31 4.58 -0.18 2.38
CA GLU A 31 4.87 -1.57 2.77
C GLU A 31 4.60 -1.82 4.26
N ILE A 32 4.94 -0.85 5.13
CA ILE A 32 4.61 -0.89 6.57
C ILE A 32 3.10 -0.84 6.77
N GLU A 33 2.41 0.07 6.09
CA GLU A 33 0.95 0.17 6.20
C GLU A 33 0.25 -1.06 5.66
N LEU A 34 0.72 -1.63 4.55
CA LEU A 34 0.24 -2.90 4.01
C LEU A 34 0.36 -4.02 5.05
N ALA A 35 1.51 -4.14 5.72
CA ALA A 35 1.71 -5.14 6.78
C ALA A 35 0.76 -4.89 7.96
N SER A 36 0.58 -3.64 8.37
CA SER A 36 -0.32 -3.21 9.44
C SER A 36 -1.78 -3.57 9.13
N VAL A 37 -2.27 -3.16 7.96
CA VAL A 37 -3.64 -3.45 7.50
C VAL A 37 -3.86 -4.95 7.35
N PHE A 38 -2.88 -5.68 6.79
CA PHE A 38 -2.96 -7.13 6.66
C PHE A 38 -3.14 -7.81 8.03
N LYS A 39 -2.30 -7.47 9.02
CA LYS A 39 -2.37 -8.05 10.37
C LYS A 39 -3.69 -7.73 11.07
N LYS A 40 -4.15 -6.47 10.97
CA LYS A 40 -5.40 -6.01 11.60
C LYS A 40 -6.64 -6.66 10.99
N LYS A 41 -6.65 -6.84 9.66
CA LYS A 41 -7.83 -7.29 8.92
C LYS A 41 -7.82 -8.76 8.54
N ILE A 42 -6.82 -9.53 8.95
CA ILE A 42 -6.63 -10.92 8.47
C ILE A 42 -7.89 -11.80 8.55
N ALA A 43 -8.68 -11.66 9.61
CA ALA A 43 -9.95 -12.38 9.78
C ALA A 43 -11.05 -11.98 8.78
N GLU A 44 -10.97 -10.76 8.24
CA GLU A 44 -11.89 -10.20 7.24
C GLU A 44 -11.38 -10.38 5.81
N LEU A 45 -10.10 -10.71 5.62
CA LEU A 45 -9.52 -10.88 4.29
C LEU A 45 -10.07 -12.11 3.60
N THR A 46 -10.42 -11.94 2.33
CA THR A 46 -10.80 -13.04 1.46
C THR A 46 -9.55 -13.62 0.83
N PHE A 47 -9.32 -14.91 1.01
CA PHE A 47 -8.25 -15.64 0.35
C PHE A 47 -8.81 -16.55 -0.74
N GLN A 48 -8.00 -16.79 -1.76
CA GLN A 48 -8.34 -17.73 -2.81
C GLN A 48 -8.50 -19.15 -2.26
N ARG A 49 -9.25 -19.98 -2.99
CA ARG A 49 -9.48 -21.40 -2.66
C ARG A 49 -10.12 -21.63 -1.29
N GLY A 50 -10.86 -20.64 -0.77
CA GLY A 50 -11.56 -20.75 0.52
C GLY A 50 -10.64 -20.84 1.73
N GLN A 51 -9.36 -20.51 1.58
CA GLN A 51 -8.41 -20.51 2.70
C GLN A 51 -8.84 -19.48 3.75
N LYS A 52 -8.65 -19.82 5.03
CA LYS A 52 -8.92 -18.93 6.15
C LYS A 52 -7.77 -19.01 7.14
N PHE A 53 -7.41 -17.86 7.68
CA PHE A 53 -6.35 -17.70 8.65
C PHE A 53 -6.91 -17.01 9.88
N LEU A 54 -6.53 -17.48 11.06
CA LEU A 54 -7.03 -16.93 12.32
C LEU A 54 -6.33 -15.61 12.64
N LYS A 55 -5.00 -15.62 12.56
CA LYS A 55 -4.12 -14.49 12.86
C LYS A 55 -2.74 -14.69 12.27
N THR A 56 -1.96 -13.61 12.25
CA THR A 56 -0.52 -13.70 12.05
C THR A 56 0.15 -14.16 13.35
N ASP A 57 1.24 -14.92 13.23
CA ASP A 57 2.07 -15.34 14.35
C ASP A 57 2.71 -14.11 15.02
N PRO A 58 2.59 -13.93 16.35
CA PRO A 58 3.07 -12.73 17.04
C PRO A 58 4.60 -12.59 17.01
N ASP A 59 5.32 -13.73 17.00
CA ASP A 59 6.78 -13.81 16.88
C ASP A 59 7.25 -13.90 15.40
N GLY A 60 6.30 -13.91 14.46
CA GLY A 60 6.58 -14.10 13.05
C GLY A 60 6.90 -12.79 12.33
N ASP A 61 8.07 -12.73 11.71
CA ASP A 61 8.37 -11.67 10.73
C ASP A 61 7.30 -11.65 9.64
N SER A 62 6.80 -10.45 9.38
CA SER A 62 5.85 -10.16 8.30
C SER A 62 6.51 -9.15 7.39
N LEU A 63 6.98 -9.62 6.25
CA LEU A 63 7.59 -8.77 5.24
C LEU A 63 6.62 -8.67 4.07
N PHE A 64 6.31 -7.45 3.66
CA PHE A 64 5.54 -7.18 2.45
C PHE A 64 6.31 -6.20 1.58
N ILE A 65 6.33 -6.46 0.28
CA ILE A 65 7.03 -5.65 -0.72
C ILE A 65 6.11 -5.33 -1.88
N LEU A 66 6.22 -4.11 -2.40
CA LEU A 66 5.57 -3.77 -3.68
C LEU A 66 6.43 -4.27 -4.85
N LEU A 67 5.81 -4.93 -5.81
CA LEU A 67 6.52 -5.50 -6.97
C LEU A 67 6.94 -4.44 -7.99
N LYS A 68 6.24 -3.31 -8.02
CA LYS A 68 6.54 -2.19 -8.91
C LYS A 68 7.23 -1.05 -8.16
N ASN A 69 7.82 -0.13 -8.94
CA ASN A 69 8.26 1.15 -8.41
C ASN A 69 7.05 1.91 -7.88
N PHE A 70 7.23 2.56 -6.72
CA PHE A 70 6.17 3.34 -6.11
C PHE A 70 6.13 4.72 -6.76
N GLU A 71 5.00 5.06 -7.39
CA GLU A 71 4.80 6.32 -8.11
C GLU A 71 3.79 7.24 -7.39
N GLY A 72 3.23 6.79 -6.26
CA GLY A 72 2.24 7.51 -5.48
C GLY A 72 0.91 6.77 -5.33
N VAL A 73 -0.20 7.50 -5.33
CA VAL A 73 -1.56 6.94 -5.29
C VAL A 73 -1.83 6.09 -6.53
N GLY A 74 -2.40 4.91 -6.35
CA GLY A 74 -2.65 3.99 -7.46
C GLY A 74 -2.83 2.55 -7.02
N GLU A 75 -2.82 1.64 -7.99
CA GLU A 75 -2.91 0.20 -7.74
C GLU A 75 -1.56 -0.48 -7.88
N TYR A 76 -1.25 -1.34 -6.92
CA TYR A 76 0.03 -2.03 -6.85
C TYR A 76 -0.17 -3.51 -6.58
N SER A 77 0.63 -4.32 -7.26
CA SER A 77 0.82 -5.71 -6.88
C SER A 77 1.85 -5.80 -5.77
N PHE A 78 1.60 -6.70 -4.81
CA PHE A 78 2.50 -6.95 -3.71
C PHE A 78 2.78 -8.44 -3.56
N GLU A 79 3.91 -8.73 -2.93
CA GLU A 79 4.22 -10.04 -2.39
C GLU A 79 4.64 -9.86 -0.93
N GLY A 80 4.34 -10.84 -0.09
CA GLY A 80 4.82 -10.88 1.27
C GLY A 80 5.05 -12.28 1.78
N HIS A 81 5.90 -12.37 2.81
CA HIS A 81 6.16 -13.59 3.56
C HIS A 81 5.73 -13.35 4.99
N VAL A 82 4.82 -14.18 5.46
CA VAL A 82 4.23 -14.05 6.79
C VAL A 82 3.98 -15.43 7.37
N LYS A 83 4.18 -15.55 8.69
CA LYS A 83 3.81 -16.76 9.42
C LYS A 83 2.35 -16.64 9.86
N LEU A 84 1.50 -17.54 9.37
CA LEU A 84 0.06 -17.52 9.60
C LEU A 84 -0.36 -18.69 10.47
N VAL A 85 -1.29 -18.42 11.38
CA VAL A 85 -1.94 -19.41 12.22
C VAL A 85 -3.21 -19.89 11.54
N THR A 86 -3.29 -21.19 11.32
CA THR A 86 -4.46 -21.90 10.78
C THR A 86 -5.04 -22.81 11.87
N SER A 87 -6.37 -22.96 11.91
CA SER A 87 -6.99 -24.02 12.71
C SER A 87 -6.95 -25.30 11.90
N ILE A 88 -6.47 -26.39 12.52
CA ILE A 88 -6.64 -27.74 11.98
C ILE A 88 -7.96 -28.30 12.50
N ASP A 89 -8.21 -28.15 13.81
CA ASP A 89 -9.42 -28.57 14.52
C ASP A 89 -9.74 -27.57 15.66
N GLU A 90 -10.80 -27.83 16.43
CA GLU A 90 -11.26 -26.98 17.55
C GLU A 90 -10.20 -26.80 18.65
N CYS A 91 -9.27 -27.74 18.81
CA CYS A 91 -8.23 -27.70 19.85
C CYS A 91 -6.80 -27.52 19.30
N TYR A 92 -6.61 -27.53 17.98
CA TYR A 92 -5.27 -27.54 17.38
C TYR A 92 -5.10 -26.45 16.35
N THR A 93 -4.06 -25.64 16.54
CA THR A 93 -3.62 -24.63 15.58
C THR A 93 -2.23 -24.96 15.06
N LYS A 94 -2.00 -24.65 13.79
CA LYS A 94 -0.69 -24.77 13.13
C LYS A 94 -0.24 -23.40 12.67
N SER A 95 0.97 -23.02 13.07
CA SER A 95 1.67 -21.87 12.50
C SER A 95 2.58 -22.35 11.37
N SER A 96 2.47 -21.74 10.19
CA SER A 96 3.34 -22.07 9.05
C SER A 96 3.71 -20.81 8.28
N ARG A 97 4.80 -20.86 7.51
CA ARG A 97 5.24 -19.73 6.69
C ARG A 97 4.49 -19.75 5.37
N TRP A 98 3.89 -18.62 5.04
CA TRP A 98 3.10 -18.43 3.83
C TRP A 98 3.70 -17.31 2.98
N GLN A 99 3.69 -17.53 1.68
CA GLN A 99 3.84 -16.47 0.70
C GLN A 99 2.46 -15.96 0.33
N VAL A 100 2.22 -14.67 0.56
CA VAL A 100 0.98 -13.96 0.27
C VAL A 100 1.23 -13.04 -0.91
N SER A 101 0.32 -13.01 -1.87
CA SER A 101 0.40 -12.08 -2.99
C SER A 101 -0.99 -11.59 -3.37
N GLY A 102 -1.05 -10.41 -3.95
CA GLY A 102 -2.31 -9.82 -4.37
C GLY A 102 -2.14 -8.41 -4.89
N ARG A 103 -3.26 -7.70 -4.98
CA ARG A 103 -3.32 -6.31 -5.41
C ARG A 103 -3.93 -5.45 -4.32
N ILE A 104 -3.34 -4.27 -4.17
CA ILE A 104 -3.83 -3.22 -3.30
C ILE A 104 -4.05 -1.93 -4.08
N ARG A 105 -4.93 -1.10 -3.54
CA ARG A 105 -5.05 0.30 -3.89
C ARG A 105 -4.47 1.13 -2.77
N VAL A 106 -3.54 2.00 -3.12
CA VAL A 106 -2.93 3.00 -2.26
C VAL A 106 -3.62 4.32 -2.53
N VAL A 107 -4.17 4.93 -1.49
CA VAL A 107 -4.74 6.29 -1.52
C VAL A 107 -4.05 7.16 -0.47
N GLU A 108 -4.17 8.47 -0.61
CA GLU A 108 -3.66 9.43 0.37
C GLU A 108 -4.78 9.78 1.35
N ASN A 109 -4.51 9.70 2.66
CA ASN A 109 -5.40 10.22 3.70
C ASN A 109 -5.28 11.75 3.80
N GLU A 110 -6.21 12.39 4.52
CA GLU A 110 -6.17 13.84 4.78
C GLU A 110 -4.90 14.29 5.52
N ASP A 111 -4.28 13.41 6.31
CA ASP A 111 -3.00 13.68 7.00
C ASP A 111 -1.76 13.43 6.12
N HIS A 112 -1.95 13.10 4.83
CA HIS A 112 -0.92 12.68 3.88
C HIS A 112 -0.26 11.30 4.17
N SER A 113 -0.82 10.50 5.09
CA SER A 113 -0.40 9.11 5.28
C SER A 113 -0.91 8.20 4.15
N PRO A 114 -0.20 7.09 3.84
CA PRO A 114 -0.72 6.08 2.93
C PRO A 114 -1.89 5.35 3.56
N ARG A 115 -2.95 5.11 2.77
CA ARG A 115 -4.01 4.16 3.11
C ARG A 115 -4.02 3.05 2.08
N VAL A 116 -3.94 1.83 2.57
CA VAL A 116 -3.90 0.62 1.76
C VAL A 116 -5.24 -0.12 1.84
N THR A 117 -5.76 -0.57 0.70
CA THR A 117 -6.97 -1.40 0.64
C THR A 117 -6.77 -2.56 -0.34
N PHE A 118 -7.10 -3.78 0.08
CA PHE A 118 -7.10 -4.95 -0.79
C PHE A 118 -8.29 -4.88 -1.75
N ILE A 119 -8.02 -5.06 -3.04
CA ILE A 119 -9.05 -4.92 -4.09
C ILE A 119 -9.45 -6.26 -4.72
N GLU A 120 -8.72 -7.33 -4.41
CA GLU A 120 -8.96 -8.68 -4.92
C GLU A 120 -8.69 -9.72 -3.83
N PRO A 121 -9.26 -10.94 -3.93
CA PRO A 121 -8.91 -12.05 -3.05
C PRO A 121 -7.42 -12.37 -3.09
N LEU A 122 -6.82 -12.56 -1.91
CA LEU A 122 -5.39 -12.78 -1.77
C LEU A 122 -5.00 -14.22 -2.12
N SER A 123 -3.88 -14.36 -2.81
CA SER A 123 -3.27 -15.66 -3.10
C SER A 123 -2.30 -16.02 -1.99
N CYS A 124 -2.45 -17.21 -1.42
CA CYS A 124 -1.61 -17.72 -0.34
C CYS A 124 -1.04 -19.10 -0.70
N ARG A 125 0.28 -19.26 -0.54
CA ARG A 125 0.99 -20.53 -0.75
C ARG A 125 1.88 -20.85 0.45
N GLU A 126 1.68 -22.01 1.06
CA GLU A 126 2.56 -22.52 2.13
C GLU A 126 3.97 -22.77 1.53
N LYS A 127 5.01 -22.34 2.24
CA LYS A 127 6.42 -22.52 1.86
C LYS A 127 7.07 -23.63 2.66
#